data_AF-A0A6B2CAE6-F1
#
_entry.id   AF-A0A6B2CAE6-F1
#
_cell.length_a   1.000
_cell.length_b   1.000
_cell.length_c   1.000
_cell.angle_alpha   90.00
_cell.angle_beta   90.00
_cell.angle_gamma   90.00
#
_symmetry.space_group_name_H-M   'P 1'
#
loop_
_entity.id
_entity.type
_entity.pdbx_description
1 polymer ?
#
loop_
_entity_poly.entity_id
_entity_poly.type
_entity_poly.pdbx_seq_one_letter_code
_entity_poly.pdbx_strand_id
1 'polypeptide(L)'
;MFLIKRGLTEDVLRRLVVYSNSLLSSLKLCDYHKRIDPSVPQDCKICSELFLVSEDIQMIYDLEKAFEIISSIRGVGALIPEVGSNIAYAKRDAKDLGMILAYPGRIVSTGDYVAVVGRPRWGESGHLGRILLRIVGGGSKYRSVMNLRLHPCVEKWLHNKNISHAETGPHDRASIRDIEKIIGDTVLERNIFVIKDLGGPWIEPNIYIFAENPLKIAQYVSEIISLC
;
A
#
# COMPACT_ATOMS: atom_id res chain seq x y z
N MET A 1 7.51 27.87 -22.94
CA MET A 1 8.77 27.40 -22.34
C MET A 1 9.03 28.29 -21.14
N PHE A 2 9.34 27.73 -19.96
CA PHE A 2 9.31 28.36 -18.62
C PHE A 2 7.94 28.48 -17.96
N LEU A 3 7.60 27.46 -17.16
CA LEU A 3 6.89 27.57 -15.86
C LEU A 3 6.85 26.18 -15.18
N ILE A 4 7.98 25.48 -15.09
CA ILE A 4 8.11 24.40 -14.10
C ILE A 4 8.53 25.10 -12.81
N LYS A 5 7.60 25.30 -11.87
CA LYS A 5 7.88 25.86 -10.54
C LYS A 5 9.10 25.14 -9.97
N ARG A 6 10.09 25.86 -9.44
CA ARG A 6 11.35 25.29 -8.90
C ARG A 6 11.16 24.05 -8.01
N GLY A 7 10.07 23.95 -7.25
CA GLY A 7 9.73 22.77 -6.44
C GLY A 7 9.38 21.50 -7.26
N LEU A 8 8.74 21.65 -8.42
CA LEU A 8 8.45 20.53 -9.33
C LEU A 8 9.74 19.91 -9.88
N THR A 9 10.76 20.72 -10.17
CA THR A 9 12.04 20.21 -10.69
C THR A 9 12.78 19.39 -9.63
N GLU A 10 12.81 19.87 -8.38
CA GLU A 10 13.47 19.15 -7.29
C GLU A 10 12.74 17.84 -6.96
N ASP A 11 11.41 17.84 -6.94
CA ASP A 11 10.63 16.62 -6.73
C ASP A 11 10.84 15.60 -7.85
N VAL A 12 10.88 16.05 -9.12
CA VAL A 12 11.19 15.17 -10.26
C VAL A 12 12.59 14.60 -10.15
N LEU A 13 13.60 15.42 -9.83
CA LEU A 13 14.97 14.95 -9.65
C LEU A 13 15.09 13.96 -8.48
N ARG A 14 14.42 14.24 -7.35
CA ARG A 14 14.38 13.33 -6.20
C ARG A 14 13.79 11.99 -6.61
N ARG A 15 12.66 11.98 -7.31
CA ARG A 15 12.01 10.76 -7.81
C ARG A 15 12.91 9.99 -8.78
N LEU A 16 13.59 10.68 -9.69
CA LEU A 16 14.52 10.07 -10.65
C LEU A 16 15.70 9.40 -9.93
N VAL A 17 16.30 10.10 -8.95
CA VAL A 17 17.45 9.58 -8.18
C VAL A 17 17.03 8.39 -7.33
N VAL A 18 15.90 8.47 -6.63
CA VAL A 18 15.37 7.35 -5.83
C VAL A 18 15.07 6.15 -6.71
N TYR A 19 14.39 6.36 -7.84
CA TYR A 19 14.09 5.28 -8.77
C TYR A 19 15.36 4.64 -9.35
N SER A 20 16.31 5.45 -9.80
CA SER A 20 17.60 4.96 -10.34
C SER A 20 18.38 4.17 -9.30
N ASN A 21 18.53 4.71 -8.09
CA ASN A 21 19.24 4.03 -7.01
C ASN A 21 18.51 2.77 -6.55
N SER A 22 17.17 2.74 -6.59
CA SER A 22 16.37 1.54 -6.29
C SER A 22 16.61 0.41 -7.29
N LEU A 23 16.70 0.74 -8.58
CA LEU A 23 17.05 -0.23 -9.62
C LEU A 23 18.45 -0.78 -9.46
N LEU A 24 19.42 0.09 -9.14
CA LEU A 24 20.82 -0.30 -8.91
C LEU A 24 20.96 -1.15 -7.65
N SER A 25 20.34 -0.73 -6.54
CA SER A 25 20.45 -1.40 -5.24
C SER A 25 19.79 -2.79 -5.23
N SER A 26 18.68 -2.94 -5.97
CA SER A 26 17.98 -4.21 -6.13
C SER A 26 18.62 -5.17 -7.13
N LEU A 27 19.73 -4.77 -7.79
CA LEU A 27 20.45 -5.54 -8.80
C LEU A 27 19.59 -5.97 -10.00
N LYS A 28 18.42 -5.36 -10.23
CA LYS A 28 17.50 -5.71 -11.34
C LYS A 28 18.12 -5.53 -12.72
N LEU A 29 19.12 -4.65 -12.84
CA LEU A 29 19.83 -4.38 -14.09
C LEU A 29 21.13 -5.21 -14.23
N CYS A 30 21.50 -6.00 -13.21
CA CYS A 30 22.79 -6.68 -13.15
C CYS A 30 22.93 -7.74 -14.26
N ASP A 31 21.89 -8.52 -14.50
CA ASP A 31 21.90 -9.54 -15.56
C ASP A 31 22.03 -8.94 -16.96
N TYR A 32 21.36 -7.81 -17.19
CA TYR A 32 21.46 -7.09 -18.46
C TYR A 32 22.86 -6.47 -18.64
N HIS A 33 23.40 -5.87 -17.59
CA HIS A 33 24.75 -5.30 -17.60
C HIS A 33 25.82 -6.35 -17.91
N LYS A 34 25.77 -7.53 -17.28
CA LYS A 34 26.70 -8.66 -17.55
C LYS A 34 26.62 -9.19 -18.99
N ARG A 35 25.46 -9.06 -19.64
CA ARG A 35 25.31 -9.43 -21.06
C ARG A 35 25.98 -8.42 -22.00
N ILE A 36 25.99 -7.14 -21.63
CA ILE A 36 26.63 -6.08 -22.41
C ILE A 36 28.14 -6.10 -22.19
N ASP A 37 28.57 -6.27 -20.94
CA ASP A 37 29.97 -6.30 -20.55
C ASP A 37 30.30 -7.61 -19.84
N PRO A 38 30.81 -8.62 -20.57
CA PRO A 38 31.22 -9.91 -20.00
C PRO A 38 32.41 -9.83 -19.03
N SER A 39 33.10 -8.69 -18.93
CA SER A 39 34.18 -8.50 -17.95
C SER A 39 33.66 -8.36 -16.52
N VAL A 40 32.37 -8.06 -16.34
CA VAL A 40 31.74 -7.95 -15.03
C VAL A 40 31.66 -9.33 -14.35
N PRO A 41 32.17 -9.49 -13.11
CA PRO A 41 32.11 -10.76 -12.38
C PRO A 41 30.68 -11.29 -12.20
N GLN A 42 30.51 -12.61 -12.30
CA GLN A 42 29.20 -13.25 -12.19
C GLN A 42 28.57 -13.10 -10.81
N ASP A 43 29.39 -12.97 -9.77
CA ASP A 43 29.02 -12.77 -8.37
C ASP A 43 28.99 -11.29 -7.94
N CYS A 44 29.18 -10.35 -8.88
CA CYS A 44 29.19 -8.91 -8.59
C CYS A 44 27.91 -8.42 -7.90
N LYS A 45 28.09 -7.69 -6.78
CA LYS A 45 27.02 -7.03 -6.00
C LYS A 45 27.31 -5.58 -5.64
N ILE A 46 28.34 -4.97 -6.24
CA ILE A 46 28.84 -3.64 -5.86
C ILE A 46 27.76 -2.55 -5.90
N CYS A 47 26.79 -2.63 -6.81
CA CYS A 47 25.69 -1.65 -6.87
C CYS A 47 24.79 -1.69 -5.63
N SER A 48 24.57 -2.87 -5.05
CA SER A 48 23.80 -3.00 -3.79
C SER A 48 24.56 -2.46 -2.57
N GLU A 49 25.89 -2.41 -2.65
CA GLU A 49 26.77 -1.89 -1.60
C GLU A 49 26.95 -0.37 -1.72
N LEU A 50 27.10 0.15 -2.94
CA LEU A 50 27.34 1.57 -3.20
C LEU A 50 26.05 2.41 -3.21
N PHE A 51 24.97 1.90 -3.78
CA PHE A 51 23.72 2.63 -3.92
C PHE A 51 22.77 2.24 -2.79
N LEU A 52 22.93 2.89 -1.64
CA LEU A 52 21.99 2.74 -0.52
C LEU A 52 20.80 3.68 -0.73
N VAL A 53 19.60 3.12 -0.81
CA VAL A 53 18.36 3.89 -0.68
C VAL A 53 17.87 3.70 0.74
N SER A 54 17.74 4.79 1.49
CA SER A 54 17.07 4.77 2.79
C SER A 54 15.70 4.13 2.62
N GLU A 55 15.37 3.15 3.47
CA GLU A 55 14.06 2.49 3.47
C GLU A 55 12.94 3.54 3.51
N ASP A 56 13.10 4.58 4.35
CA ASP A 56 12.15 5.67 4.51
C ASP A 56 11.89 6.41 3.19
N ILE A 57 12.95 6.72 2.44
CA ILE A 57 12.83 7.41 1.15
C ILE A 57 12.12 6.52 0.13
N GLN A 58 12.48 5.23 0.06
CA GLN A 58 11.82 4.29 -0.83
C GLN A 58 10.34 4.12 -0.48
N MET A 59 10.01 4.00 0.81
CA MET A 59 8.64 3.83 1.27
C MET A 59 7.76 5.04 0.94
N ILE A 60 8.28 6.26 1.14
CA ILE A 60 7.59 7.48 0.74
C ILE A 60 7.34 7.49 -0.76
N TYR A 61 8.36 7.16 -1.56
CA TYR A 61 8.22 7.09 -3.01
C TYR A 61 7.18 6.05 -3.45
N ASP A 62 7.23 4.83 -2.90
CA ASP A 62 6.29 3.76 -3.24
C ASP A 62 4.85 4.14 -2.91
N LEU A 63 4.62 4.78 -1.76
CA LEU A 63 3.29 5.17 -1.30
C LEU A 63 2.72 6.37 -2.09
N GLU A 64 3.56 7.34 -2.43
CA GLU A 64 3.20 8.44 -3.34
C GLU A 64 2.87 7.91 -4.72
N LYS A 65 3.71 7.01 -5.26
CA LYS A 65 3.50 6.43 -6.58
C LYS A 65 2.25 5.56 -6.64
N ALA A 66 1.96 4.80 -5.58
CA ALA A 66 0.73 4.02 -5.47
C ALA A 66 -0.50 4.94 -5.48
N PHE A 67 -0.48 6.03 -4.72
CA PHE A 67 -1.58 6.99 -4.72
C PHE A 67 -1.73 7.71 -6.06
N GLU A 68 -0.64 8.07 -6.75
CA GLU A 68 -0.71 8.64 -8.10
C GLU A 68 -1.43 7.71 -9.08
N ILE A 69 -1.12 6.41 -9.01
CA ILE A 69 -1.81 5.41 -9.83
C ILE A 69 -3.29 5.39 -9.47
N ILE A 70 -3.62 5.22 -8.19
CA ILE A 70 -5.01 5.13 -7.71
C ILE A 70 -5.82 6.38 -8.08
N SER A 71 -5.30 7.56 -7.79
CA SER A 71 -5.97 8.86 -8.03
C SER A 71 -6.15 9.19 -9.52
N SER A 72 -5.37 8.57 -10.41
CA SER A 72 -5.55 8.73 -11.86
C SER A 72 -6.68 7.89 -12.44
N ILE A 73 -7.21 6.91 -11.69
CA ILE A 73 -8.26 6.02 -12.15
C ILE A 73 -9.62 6.71 -11.99
N ARG A 74 -10.33 6.89 -13.11
CA ARG A 74 -11.70 7.40 -13.08
C ARG A 74 -12.65 6.36 -12.47
N GLY A 75 -13.57 6.81 -11.62
CA GLY A 75 -14.55 5.99 -10.91
C GLY A 75 -14.05 5.44 -9.57
N VAL A 76 -12.77 5.66 -9.22
CA VAL A 76 -12.18 5.12 -7.99
C VAL A 76 -12.82 5.67 -6.71
N GLY A 77 -13.45 6.84 -6.78
CA GLY A 77 -14.22 7.41 -5.68
C GLY A 77 -15.37 6.51 -5.18
N ALA A 78 -15.90 5.62 -6.03
CA ALA A 78 -16.95 4.66 -5.64
C ALA A 78 -16.46 3.56 -4.69
N LEU A 79 -15.15 3.31 -4.63
CA LEU A 79 -14.55 2.34 -3.70
C LEU A 79 -14.15 2.96 -2.36
N ILE A 80 -14.44 4.24 -2.13
CA ILE A 80 -14.13 4.89 -0.85
C ILE A 80 -15.35 4.77 0.08
N PRO A 81 -15.18 4.21 1.29
CA PRO A 81 -16.27 4.12 2.27
C PRO A 81 -16.58 5.49 2.88
N GLU A 82 -17.72 5.62 3.57
CA GLU A 82 -18.12 6.89 4.21
C GLU A 82 -17.13 7.32 5.28
N VAL A 83 -16.57 6.36 6.02
CA VAL A 83 -15.48 6.65 6.97
C VAL A 83 -14.21 7.13 6.27
N GLY A 84 -14.07 6.99 4.96
CA GLY A 84 -12.87 7.27 4.17
C GLY A 84 -11.84 6.14 4.19
N SER A 85 -10.99 6.11 3.17
CA SER A 85 -9.92 5.11 3.02
C SER A 85 -8.58 5.63 3.54
N ASN A 86 -7.64 4.73 3.79
CA ASN A 86 -6.22 5.07 3.85
C ASN A 86 -5.41 3.90 3.27
N ILE A 87 -4.18 4.17 2.85
CA ILE A 87 -3.19 3.17 2.47
C ILE A 87 -2.00 3.32 3.42
N ALA A 88 -1.74 2.26 4.19
CA ALA A 88 -0.66 2.24 5.18
C ALA A 88 0.48 1.33 4.73
N TYR A 89 1.71 1.64 5.11
CA TYR A 89 2.91 0.89 4.77
C TYR A 89 3.89 0.83 5.95
N ALA A 90 4.19 -0.38 6.43
CA ALA A 90 5.05 -0.64 7.57
C ALA A 90 6.52 -0.83 7.17
N LYS A 91 7.44 -0.33 8.00
CA LYS A 91 8.86 -0.74 7.97
C LYS A 91 8.99 -2.25 8.23
N ARG A 92 10.10 -2.86 7.79
CA ARG A 92 10.28 -4.32 7.89
C ARG A 92 10.23 -4.82 9.33
N ASP A 93 10.72 -4.02 10.26
CA ASP A 93 10.83 -4.30 11.68
C ASP A 93 9.91 -3.40 12.52
N ALA A 94 8.78 -2.96 11.97
CA ALA A 94 7.87 -2.03 12.64
C ALA A 94 7.41 -2.53 14.02
N LYS A 95 7.70 -1.75 15.07
CA LYS A 95 7.36 -2.06 16.48
C LYS A 95 6.29 -1.13 17.07
N ASP A 96 6.09 0.02 16.46
CA ASP A 96 5.13 1.03 16.91
C ASP A 96 4.54 1.80 15.72
N LEU A 97 3.50 2.60 16.00
CA LEU A 97 2.79 3.36 14.97
C LEU A 97 3.68 4.39 14.27
N GLY A 98 4.74 4.88 14.92
CA GLY A 98 5.72 5.78 14.32
C GLY A 98 6.55 5.13 13.22
N MET A 99 6.48 3.80 13.06
CA MET A 99 7.11 3.05 11.96
C MET A 99 6.12 2.71 10.82
N ILE A 100 4.90 3.26 10.87
CA ILE A 100 3.88 3.08 9.84
C ILE A 100 3.72 4.37 9.05
N LEU A 101 3.93 4.32 7.74
CA LEU A 101 3.71 5.43 6.82
C LEU A 101 2.27 5.38 6.29
N ALA A 102 1.55 6.50 6.35
CA ALA A 102 0.20 6.62 5.79
C ALA A 102 -0.09 8.07 5.38
N TYR A 103 -1.24 8.32 4.74
CA TYR A 103 -1.68 9.68 4.46
C TYR A 103 -2.31 10.31 5.71
N PRO A 104 -1.95 11.57 6.05
CA PRO A 104 -2.59 12.30 7.13
C PRO A 104 -4.06 12.55 6.83
N GLY A 105 -4.90 12.32 7.83
CA GLY A 105 -6.34 12.24 7.63
C GLY A 105 -6.70 10.95 6.88
N ARG A 106 -7.39 11.09 5.75
CA ARG A 106 -7.87 9.97 4.92
C ARG A 106 -7.82 10.33 3.45
N ILE A 107 -7.79 9.32 2.61
CA ILE A 107 -8.14 9.40 1.20
C ILE A 107 -9.66 9.53 1.11
N VAL A 108 -10.13 10.64 0.55
CA VAL A 108 -11.56 10.98 0.43
C VAL A 108 -12.01 10.95 -1.02
N SER A 109 -13.27 10.60 -1.25
CA SER A 109 -13.89 10.68 -2.58
C SER A 109 -14.17 12.13 -2.97
N THR A 110 -13.88 12.47 -4.22
CA THR A 110 -14.20 13.76 -4.85
C THR A 110 -15.02 13.54 -6.12
N GLY A 111 -16.01 12.65 -6.05
CA GLY A 111 -16.83 12.21 -7.18
C GLY A 111 -16.22 10.99 -7.85
N ASP A 112 -15.81 11.10 -9.11
CA ASP A 112 -15.15 10.01 -9.84
C ASP A 112 -13.72 9.74 -9.35
N TYR A 113 -13.13 10.65 -8.58
CA TYR A 113 -11.72 10.62 -8.18
C TYR A 113 -11.55 10.64 -6.66
N VAL A 114 -10.30 10.67 -6.21
CA VAL A 114 -9.93 10.74 -4.80
C VAL A 114 -8.87 11.78 -4.53
N ALA A 115 -8.87 12.31 -3.31
CA ALA A 115 -7.92 13.32 -2.85
C ALA A 115 -7.34 12.98 -1.47
N VAL A 116 -6.18 13.56 -1.18
CA VAL A 116 -5.50 13.52 0.13
C VAL A 116 -5.20 14.93 0.60
N VAL A 117 -5.12 15.12 1.92
CA VAL A 117 -4.87 16.44 2.55
C VAL A 117 -3.41 16.86 2.46
N GLY A 118 -2.48 15.90 2.33
CA GLY A 118 -1.05 16.19 2.26
C GLY A 118 -0.21 14.97 1.88
N ARG A 119 1.11 15.13 1.97
CA ARG A 119 2.08 14.03 1.73
C ARG A 119 2.01 12.97 2.83
N PRO A 120 2.44 11.73 2.55
CA PRO A 120 2.53 10.70 3.59
C PRO A 120 3.40 11.12 4.77
N ARG A 121 3.00 10.73 5.98
CA ARG A 121 3.83 10.87 7.19
C ARG A 121 3.75 9.63 8.06
N TRP A 122 4.75 9.50 8.91
CA TRP A 122 4.85 8.43 9.90
C TRP A 122 3.80 8.62 11.01
N GLY A 123 3.12 7.54 11.41
CA GLY A 123 2.12 7.55 12.48
C GLY A 123 0.71 8.00 12.10
N GLU A 124 0.44 8.26 10.82
CA GLU A 124 -0.82 8.90 10.38
C GLU A 124 -2.00 7.94 10.12
N SER A 125 -1.96 6.70 10.62
CA SER A 125 -3.10 5.79 10.57
C SER A 125 -3.11 4.85 11.78
N GLY A 126 -3.90 5.21 12.79
CA GLY A 126 -4.02 4.40 14.01
C GLY A 126 -4.65 3.02 13.75
N HIS A 127 -5.74 2.99 12.98
CA HIS A 127 -6.50 1.77 12.72
C HIS A 127 -5.73 0.77 11.86
N LEU A 128 -5.34 1.16 10.64
CA LEU A 128 -4.57 0.28 9.76
C LEU A 128 -3.17 0.01 10.30
N GLY A 129 -2.58 0.97 11.00
CA GLY A 129 -1.28 0.80 11.64
C GLY A 129 -1.28 -0.29 12.70
N ARG A 130 -2.32 -0.40 13.54
CA ARG A 130 -2.43 -1.47 14.53
C ARG A 130 -2.59 -2.85 13.89
N ILE A 131 -3.36 -2.95 12.80
CA ILE A 131 -3.47 -4.18 12.01
C ILE A 131 -2.09 -4.55 11.43
N LEU A 132 -1.39 -3.60 10.81
CA LEU A 132 -0.06 -3.83 10.24
C LEU A 132 0.97 -4.25 11.30
N LEU A 133 0.99 -3.61 12.47
CA LEU A 133 1.89 -3.97 13.56
C LEU A 133 1.64 -5.40 14.04
N ARG A 134 0.38 -5.83 14.12
CA ARG A 134 0.01 -7.21 14.46
C ARG A 134 0.61 -8.20 13.46
N ILE A 135 0.35 -7.99 12.16
CA ILE A 135 0.75 -8.96 11.13
C ILE A 135 2.25 -8.96 10.87
N VAL A 136 2.91 -7.79 10.89
CA VAL A 136 4.37 -7.69 10.73
C VAL A 136 5.08 -8.29 11.95
N GLY A 137 4.60 -8.00 13.16
CA GLY A 137 5.13 -8.63 14.38
C GLY A 137 4.95 -10.15 14.42
N GLY A 138 3.93 -10.67 13.73
CA GLY A 138 3.71 -12.11 13.52
C GLY A 138 4.47 -12.73 12.36
N GLY A 139 5.36 -11.98 11.68
CA GLY A 139 6.18 -12.50 10.58
C GLY A 139 5.48 -12.56 9.21
N SER A 140 4.35 -11.87 9.04
CA SER A 140 3.68 -11.80 7.74
C SER A 140 4.56 -11.09 6.70
N LYS A 141 4.48 -11.55 5.45
CA LYS A 141 5.09 -10.86 4.31
C LYS A 141 4.36 -9.57 3.92
N TYR A 142 3.11 -9.41 4.34
CA TYR A 142 2.31 -8.24 4.00
C TYR A 142 2.72 -7.06 4.89
N ARG A 143 3.14 -5.97 4.26
CA ARG A 143 3.56 -4.74 4.95
C ARG A 143 2.68 -3.55 4.61
N SER A 144 1.79 -3.68 3.64
CA SER A 144 0.88 -2.62 3.24
C SER A 144 -0.56 -3.11 3.30
N VAL A 145 -1.47 -2.21 3.66
CA VAL A 145 -2.90 -2.46 3.67
C VAL A 145 -3.64 -1.21 3.21
N MET A 146 -4.72 -1.40 2.47
CA MET A 146 -5.70 -0.36 2.16
C MET A 146 -7.10 -0.86 2.47
N ASN A 147 -7.89 0.00 3.10
CA ASN A 147 -9.31 -0.27 3.33
C ASN A 147 -10.16 0.36 2.23
N LEU A 148 -11.17 -0.34 1.74
CA LEU A 148 -12.07 0.07 0.68
C LEU A 148 -13.52 -0.24 1.06
N ARG A 149 -14.47 0.43 0.40
CA ARG A 149 -15.88 0.12 0.48
C ARG A 149 -16.14 -1.30 0.00
N LEU A 150 -16.99 -2.03 0.71
CA LEU A 150 -17.53 -3.28 0.20
C LEU A 150 -18.47 -2.97 -0.98
N HIS A 151 -17.98 -3.18 -2.20
CA HIS A 151 -18.63 -2.74 -3.45
C HIS A 151 -18.80 -3.92 -4.41
N PRO A 152 -19.86 -3.98 -5.25
CA PRO A 152 -20.08 -5.10 -6.18
C PRO A 152 -18.90 -5.45 -7.10
N CYS A 153 -18.09 -4.45 -7.51
CA CYS A 153 -16.89 -4.71 -8.32
C CYS A 153 -15.83 -5.52 -7.57
N VAL A 154 -15.75 -5.34 -6.24
CA VAL A 154 -14.83 -6.10 -5.40
C VAL A 154 -15.27 -7.56 -5.37
N GLU A 155 -16.56 -7.84 -5.18
CA GLU A 155 -17.10 -9.20 -5.23
C GLU A 155 -16.85 -9.85 -6.60
N LYS A 156 -17.09 -9.12 -7.70
CA LYS A 156 -16.77 -9.58 -9.06
C LYS A 156 -15.28 -9.90 -9.20
N TRP A 157 -14.39 -9.05 -8.67
CA TRP A 157 -12.94 -9.27 -8.73
C TRP A 157 -12.53 -10.52 -7.96
N LEU A 158 -13.01 -10.71 -6.73
CA LEU A 158 -12.75 -11.89 -5.92
C LEU A 158 -13.20 -13.17 -6.61
N HIS A 159 -14.43 -13.16 -7.16
CA HIS A 159 -15.00 -14.30 -7.88
C HIS A 159 -14.22 -14.61 -9.18
N ASN A 160 -14.03 -13.61 -10.05
CA ASN A 160 -13.41 -13.81 -11.37
C ASN A 160 -11.95 -14.28 -11.28
N LYS A 161 -11.24 -13.90 -10.21
CA LYS A 161 -9.84 -14.28 -9.99
C LYS A 161 -9.68 -15.48 -9.06
N ASN A 162 -10.78 -16.03 -8.54
CA ASN A 162 -10.78 -17.09 -7.52
C ASN A 162 -9.88 -16.75 -6.32
N ILE A 163 -10.00 -15.52 -5.80
CA ILE A 163 -9.16 -15.03 -4.70
C ILE A 163 -9.72 -15.51 -3.37
N SER A 164 -8.91 -16.28 -2.65
CA SER A 164 -9.16 -16.66 -1.26
C SER A 164 -9.25 -15.42 -0.38
N HIS A 165 -10.35 -15.30 0.35
CA HIS A 165 -10.61 -14.23 1.31
C HIS A 165 -11.25 -14.83 2.57
N ALA A 166 -11.25 -14.08 3.66
CA ALA A 166 -12.05 -14.40 4.84
C ALA A 166 -13.04 -13.29 5.12
N GLU A 167 -14.09 -13.67 5.83
CA GLU A 167 -15.08 -12.75 6.35
C GLU A 167 -14.92 -12.65 7.87
N THR A 168 -15.02 -11.44 8.38
CA THR A 168 -15.05 -11.13 9.82
C THR A 168 -16.33 -10.37 10.16
N GLY A 169 -16.76 -10.43 11.41
CA GLY A 169 -18.04 -9.88 11.82
C GLY A 169 -19.23 -10.70 11.30
N PRO A 170 -20.46 -10.16 11.35
CA PRO A 170 -20.79 -8.86 11.92
C PRO A 170 -20.46 -8.81 13.42
N HIS A 171 -19.95 -7.67 13.87
CA HIS A 171 -19.53 -7.47 15.25
C HIS A 171 -20.68 -6.92 16.08
N ASP A 172 -20.92 -7.50 17.26
CA ASP A 172 -21.84 -6.94 18.25
C ASP A 172 -21.04 -6.33 19.41
N ARG A 173 -21.11 -5.01 19.56
CA ARG A 173 -20.42 -4.22 20.61
C ARG A 173 -18.90 -4.40 20.70
N ALA A 174 -18.23 -4.84 19.63
CA ALA A 174 -16.78 -4.94 19.60
C ALA A 174 -16.13 -3.54 19.62
N SER A 175 -15.05 -3.38 20.37
CA SER A 175 -14.24 -2.17 20.27
C SER A 175 -13.45 -2.17 18.96
N ILE A 176 -13.01 -0.99 18.51
CA ILE A 176 -12.19 -0.90 17.30
C ILE A 176 -10.88 -1.70 17.42
N ARG A 177 -10.35 -1.85 18.65
CA ARG A 177 -9.14 -2.64 18.93
C ARG A 177 -9.39 -4.14 18.80
N ASP A 178 -10.58 -4.60 19.16
CA ASP A 178 -10.94 -6.01 18.99
C ASP A 178 -11.04 -6.34 17.51
N ILE A 179 -11.64 -5.45 16.71
CA ILE A 179 -11.73 -5.59 15.26
C ILE A 179 -10.34 -5.62 14.61
N GLU A 180 -9.46 -4.68 14.97
CA GLU A 180 -8.07 -4.65 14.50
C GLU A 180 -7.33 -5.95 14.81
N LYS A 181 -7.54 -6.49 16.02
CA LYS A 181 -6.96 -7.76 16.45
C LYS A 181 -7.52 -8.93 15.64
N ILE A 182 -8.85 -9.04 15.48
CA ILE A 182 -9.51 -10.11 14.72
C ILE A 182 -9.01 -10.12 13.28
N ILE A 183 -8.95 -8.96 12.63
CA ILE A 183 -8.46 -8.84 11.25
C ILE A 183 -7.00 -9.31 11.17
N GLY A 184 -6.13 -8.79 12.04
CA GLY A 184 -4.71 -9.15 12.04
C GLY A 184 -4.46 -10.64 12.33
N ASP A 185 -5.18 -11.22 13.30
CA ASP A 185 -5.11 -12.64 13.65
C ASP A 185 -5.53 -13.50 12.45
N THR A 186 -6.63 -13.13 11.79
CA THR A 186 -7.16 -13.86 10.63
C THR A 186 -6.17 -13.86 9.45
N VAL A 187 -5.51 -12.73 9.18
CA VAL A 187 -4.46 -12.63 8.15
C VAL A 187 -3.29 -13.55 8.45
N LEU A 188 -2.84 -13.61 9.72
CA LEU A 188 -1.72 -14.46 10.14
C LEU A 188 -2.06 -15.94 10.07
N GLU A 189 -3.20 -16.34 10.66
CA GLU A 189 -3.60 -17.73 10.77
C GLU A 189 -3.92 -18.37 9.41
N ARG A 190 -4.54 -17.60 8.51
CA ARG A 190 -4.98 -18.10 7.20
C ARG A 190 -4.05 -17.75 6.05
N ASN A 191 -3.05 -16.88 6.28
CA ASN A 191 -2.14 -16.36 5.26
C ASN A 191 -2.86 -15.77 4.03
N ILE A 192 -3.97 -15.09 4.26
CA ILE A 192 -4.81 -14.45 3.24
C ILE A 192 -4.54 -12.96 3.14
N PHE A 193 -4.75 -12.37 1.97
CA PHE A 193 -4.48 -10.96 1.72
C PHE A 193 -5.75 -10.12 1.51
N VAL A 194 -6.94 -10.72 1.65
CA VAL A 194 -8.21 -10.00 1.58
C VAL A 194 -9.09 -10.41 2.75
N ILE A 195 -9.57 -9.41 3.49
CA ILE A 195 -10.54 -9.57 4.58
C ILE A 195 -11.76 -8.71 4.28
N LYS A 196 -12.93 -9.34 4.17
CA LYS A 196 -14.23 -8.66 4.15
C LYS A 196 -14.73 -8.54 5.57
N ASP A 197 -14.79 -7.32 6.07
CA ASP A 197 -15.39 -7.04 7.37
C ASP A 197 -16.85 -6.64 7.17
N LEU A 198 -17.76 -7.47 7.67
CA LEU A 198 -19.20 -7.25 7.53
C LEU A 198 -19.71 -6.10 8.41
N GLY A 199 -18.84 -5.49 9.22
CA GLY A 199 -19.18 -4.34 10.05
C GLY A 199 -20.08 -4.75 11.22
N GLY A 200 -21.03 -3.90 11.60
CA GLY A 200 -21.93 -4.13 12.72
C GLY A 200 -22.73 -2.88 13.06
N PRO A 201 -23.51 -2.87 14.15
CA PRO A 201 -24.18 -1.65 14.60
C PRO A 201 -23.16 -0.51 14.77
N TRP A 202 -23.35 0.58 14.02
CA TRP A 202 -22.46 1.77 14.01
C TRP A 202 -21.07 1.55 13.39
N ILE A 203 -20.84 0.40 12.76
CA ILE A 203 -19.56 0.04 12.13
C ILE A 203 -19.84 -0.26 10.66
N GLU A 204 -19.33 0.60 9.78
CA GLU A 204 -19.49 0.45 8.34
C GLU A 204 -18.77 -0.82 7.84
N PRO A 205 -19.42 -1.67 7.01
CA PRO A 205 -18.74 -2.77 6.34
C PRO A 205 -17.56 -2.27 5.49
N ASN A 206 -16.45 -3.00 5.52
CA ASN A 206 -15.22 -2.62 4.84
C ASN A 206 -14.55 -3.84 4.20
N ILE A 207 -13.64 -3.60 3.27
CA ILE A 207 -12.71 -4.62 2.81
C ILE A 207 -11.27 -4.14 2.99
N TYR A 208 -10.43 -5.01 3.53
CA TYR A 208 -9.01 -4.76 3.71
C TYR A 208 -8.22 -5.60 2.71
N ILE A 209 -7.43 -4.92 1.88
CA ILE A 209 -6.55 -5.56 0.90
C ILE A 209 -5.11 -5.35 1.35
N PHE A 210 -4.42 -6.46 1.60
CA PHE A 210 -3.05 -6.52 2.06
C PHE A 210 -2.10 -6.84 0.90
N ALA A 211 -0.87 -6.34 0.99
CA ALA A 211 0.19 -6.69 0.04
C ALA A 211 1.59 -6.46 0.64
N GLU A 212 2.62 -6.90 -0.07
CA GLU A 212 4.01 -6.70 0.30
C GLU A 212 4.42 -5.20 0.23
N ASN A 213 3.76 -4.41 -0.61
CA ASN A 213 4.01 -2.98 -0.82
C ASN A 213 2.76 -2.26 -1.40
N PRO A 214 2.68 -0.92 -1.30
CA PRO A 214 1.50 -0.16 -1.75
C PRO A 214 1.31 -0.14 -3.27
N LEU A 215 2.36 -0.34 -4.07
CA LEU A 215 2.24 -0.43 -5.54
C LEU A 215 1.42 -1.65 -5.95
N LYS A 216 1.56 -2.77 -5.22
CA LYS A 216 0.75 -3.97 -5.46
C LYS A 216 -0.73 -3.73 -5.12
N ILE A 217 -1.02 -2.95 -4.08
CA ILE A 217 -2.38 -2.51 -3.76
C ILE A 217 -2.96 -1.66 -4.90
N ALA A 218 -2.19 -0.71 -5.43
CA ALA A 218 -2.63 0.11 -6.56
C ALA A 218 -2.97 -0.74 -7.80
N GLN A 219 -2.24 -1.83 -8.04
CA GLN A 219 -2.59 -2.81 -9.09
C GLN A 219 -3.95 -3.46 -8.81
N TYR A 220 -4.19 -3.94 -7.59
CA TYR A 220 -5.47 -4.56 -7.22
C TYR A 220 -6.64 -3.57 -7.35
N VAL A 221 -6.46 -2.32 -6.92
CA VAL A 221 -7.50 -1.27 -7.09
C VAL A 221 -7.82 -1.04 -8.56
N SER A 222 -6.80 -0.99 -9.42
CA SER A 222 -6.98 -0.86 -10.88
C SER A 222 -7.75 -2.04 -11.48
N GLU A 223 -7.41 -3.27 -11.06
CA GLU A 223 -8.15 -4.47 -11.47
C GLU A 223 -9.61 -4.42 -11.02
N ILE A 224 -9.89 -4.00 -9.79
CA ILE A 224 -11.26 -3.91 -9.24
C ILE A 224 -12.09 -2.88 -10.02
N ILE A 225 -11.56 -1.67 -10.25
CA ILE A 225 -12.31 -0.61 -10.95
C ILE A 225 -12.61 -0.99 -12.39
N SER A 226 -11.75 -1.78 -13.05
CA SER A 226 -12.02 -2.25 -14.41
C SER A 226 -13.30 -3.10 -14.55
N LEU A 227 -13.94 -3.49 -13.44
CA LEU A 227 -15.16 -4.32 -13.39
C LEU A 227 -16.44 -3.54 -13.01
N CYS A 228 -16.40 -2.22 -12.90
CA CYS A 228 -17.48 -1.40 -12.32
C CYS A 228 -18.64 -0.98 -13.24
#